data_AF-A0A8T4C6Y2-F1
#
_entry.id   AF-A0A8T4C6Y2-F1
#
_cell.length_a   1.000
_cell.length_b   1.000
_cell.length_c   1.000
_cell.angle_alpha   90.00
_cell.angle_beta   90.00
_cell.angle_gamma   90.00
#
_symmetry.space_group_name_H-M   'P 1'
#
loop_
_entity.id
_entity.type
_entity.pdbx_description
1 polymer ?
#
loop_
_entity_poly.entity_id
_entity_poly.type
_entity_poly.pdbx_seq_one_letter_code
_entity_poly.pdbx_strand_id
1 'polypeptide(L)'
;MKASSQKLASYEIGWWKAHHRKQWKKVSNDMSHLYHLQLGIPFFVAKKCVQFRLRAAKEHDLAEKFEDKGDVSRANLHWEKAEKWLVKHFAALRLK
;
A
#
# COMPACT_ATOMS: atom_id res chain seq x y z
N MET A 1 3.93 -8.76 22.25
CA MET A 1 2.79 -7.96 22.74
C MET A 1 1.85 -7.69 21.57
N LYS A 2 0.55 -7.94 21.70
CA LYS A 2 -0.44 -7.46 20.73
C LYS A 2 -0.51 -5.93 20.81
N ALA A 3 -0.52 -5.24 19.66
CA ALA A 3 -0.63 -3.79 19.63
C ALA A 3 -1.98 -3.35 20.22
N SER A 4 -2.01 -2.24 20.96
CA SER A 4 -3.27 -1.68 21.43
C SER A 4 -4.08 -1.13 20.26
N SER A 5 -5.41 -1.20 20.35
CA SER A 5 -6.31 -0.65 19.32
C SER A 5 -6.07 0.84 19.08
N GLN A 6 -5.72 1.60 20.13
CA GLN A 6 -5.36 3.01 20.03
C GLN A 6 -4.13 3.23 19.14
N LYS A 7 -3.11 2.36 19.26
CA LYS A 7 -1.87 2.47 18.47
C LYS A 7 -2.12 2.14 16.99
N LEU A 8 -2.92 1.12 16.70
CA LEU A 8 -3.33 0.80 15.33
C LEU A 8 -4.10 1.97 14.69
N ALA A 9 -5.10 2.52 15.41
CA ALA A 9 -5.87 3.67 14.93
C ALA A 9 -5.00 4.91 14.68
N SER A 10 -3.99 5.15 15.52
CA SER A 10 -3.05 6.26 15.34
C SER A 10 -2.26 6.16 14.04
N TYR A 11 -1.76 4.96 13.70
CA TYR A 11 -1.05 4.75 12.44
C TYR A 11 -2.00 4.80 11.23
N GLU A 12 -3.22 4.26 11.35
CA GLU A 12 -4.24 4.31 10.30
C GLU A 12 -4.56 5.76 9.92
N ILE A 13 -5.00 6.56 10.89
CA ILE A 13 -5.28 7.99 10.67
C ILE A 13 -4.01 8.77 10.28
N GLY A 14 -2.85 8.35 10.81
CA GLY A 14 -1.56 8.95 10.51
C GLY A 14 -1.23 8.90 9.02
N TRP A 15 -1.35 7.72 8.39
CA TRP A 15 -1.07 7.59 6.97
C TRP A 15 -2.14 8.27 6.10
N TRP A 16 -3.42 8.32 6.51
CA TRP A 16 -4.47 9.08 5.80
C TRP A 16 -4.13 10.58 5.75
N LYS A 17 -3.80 11.17 6.91
CA LYS A 17 -3.40 12.58 6.99
C LYS A 17 -2.14 12.86 6.17
N ALA A 18 -1.17 11.95 6.22
CA ALA A 18 0.06 12.07 5.44
C ALA A 18 -0.21 12.00 3.92
N HIS A 19 -1.11 11.10 3.49
CA HIS A 19 -1.51 10.96 2.09
C HIS A 19 -2.15 12.25 1.58
N HIS A 20 -3.14 12.77 2.32
CA HIS A 20 -3.81 14.02 1.98
C HIS A 20 -2.83 15.20 1.88
N ARG A 21 -1.81 15.24 2.75
CA ARG A 21 -0.75 16.27 2.76
C ARG A 21 0.43 15.96 1.84
N LYS A 22 0.35 14.92 1.00
CA LYS A 22 1.41 14.48 0.06
C LYS A 22 2.76 14.18 0.73
N GLN A 23 2.74 13.72 1.99
CA GLN A 23 3.93 13.39 2.79
C GLN A 23 4.31 11.91 2.60
N TRP A 24 4.78 11.54 1.42
CA TRP A 24 4.97 10.13 1.01
C TRP A 24 5.90 9.30 1.90
N LYS A 25 6.96 9.92 2.46
CA LYS A 25 7.84 9.26 3.43
C LYS A 25 7.07 8.86 4.69
N LYS A 26 6.16 9.72 5.15
CA LYS A 26 5.32 9.48 6.33
C LYS A 26 4.21 8.47 6.02
N VAL A 27 3.58 8.54 4.85
CA VAL A 27 2.63 7.50 4.37
C VAL A 27 3.28 6.12 4.44
N SER A 28 4.46 5.96 3.83
CA SER A 28 5.17 4.68 3.82
C SER A 28 5.50 4.20 5.24
N ASN A 29 5.97 5.09 6.11
CA ASN A 29 6.35 4.73 7.47
C ASN A 29 5.15 4.32 8.33
N ASP A 30 4.08 5.12 8.32
CA ASP A 30 2.89 4.89 9.14
C ASP A 30 2.16 3.61 8.69
N MET A 31 2.02 3.36 7.38
CA MET A 31 1.51 2.09 6.86
C MET A 31 2.41 0.89 7.23
N SER A 32 3.73 1.07 7.24
CA SER A 32 4.66 -0.02 7.58
C SER A 32 4.54 -0.42 9.05
N HIS A 33 4.39 0.56 9.95
CA HIS A 33 4.12 0.29 11.35
C HIS A 33 2.76 -0.39 11.54
N LEU A 34 1.73 0.07 10.82
CA LEU A 34 0.43 -0.57 10.87
C LEU A 34 0.51 -2.05 10.48
N TYR A 35 1.14 -2.38 9.34
CA TYR A 35 1.28 -3.76 8.88
C TYR A 35 2.11 -4.61 9.84
N HIS A 36 3.23 -4.07 10.36
CA HIS A 36 4.04 -4.75 11.36
C HIS A 36 3.19 -5.17 12.57
N LEU A 37 2.38 -4.25 13.09
CA LEU A 37 1.59 -4.45 14.30
C LEU A 37 0.35 -5.33 14.05
N GLN A 38 -0.35 -5.12 12.94
CA GLN A 38 -1.61 -5.82 12.62
C GLN A 38 -1.36 -7.26 12.16
N LEU A 39 -0.30 -7.50 11.40
CA LEU A 39 0.00 -8.81 10.81
C LEU A 39 1.05 -9.61 11.60
N GLY A 40 1.65 -8.99 12.62
CA GLY A 40 2.70 -9.61 13.45
C GLY A 40 3.97 -9.94 12.68
N ILE A 41 4.24 -9.25 11.57
CA ILE A 41 5.39 -9.51 10.69
C ILE A 41 6.56 -8.58 11.02
N PRO A 42 7.82 -8.96 10.73
CA PRO A 42 8.96 -8.06 10.93
C PRO A 42 8.81 -6.73 10.18
N PHE A 43 9.26 -5.62 10.78
CA PHE A 43 9.08 -4.29 10.19
C PHE A 43 9.71 -4.14 8.80
N PHE A 44 10.84 -4.81 8.53
CA PHE A 44 11.45 -4.78 7.19
C PHE A 44 10.59 -5.48 6.14
N VAL A 45 9.90 -6.57 6.52
CA VAL A 45 8.91 -7.26 5.66
C VAL A 45 7.71 -6.36 5.43
N ALA A 46 7.18 -5.72 6.49
CA ALA A 46 6.09 -4.76 6.40
C ALA A 46 6.41 -3.60 5.44
N LYS A 47 7.61 -3.02 5.56
CA LYS A 47 8.08 -1.95 4.68
C LYS A 47 8.12 -2.38 3.21
N LYS A 48 8.64 -3.57 2.92
CA LYS A 48 8.65 -4.14 1.56
C LYS A 48 7.23 -4.35 1.04
N CYS A 49 6.33 -4.87 1.87
CA CYS A 49 4.92 -5.07 1.53
C CYS A 49 4.22 -3.75 1.20
N VAL A 50 4.45 -2.70 1.98
CA VAL A 50 3.87 -1.37 1.78
C VAL A 50 4.41 -0.72 0.50
N GLN A 51 5.69 -0.87 0.20
CA GLN A 51 6.25 -0.38 -1.08
C GLN A 51 5.55 -0.99 -2.29
N PHE A 52 5.32 -2.30 -2.27
CA PHE A 52 4.56 -2.96 -3.33
C PHE A 52 3.10 -2.50 -3.37
N ARG A 53 2.45 -2.36 -2.21
CA ARG A 53 1.06 -1.87 -2.12
C ARG A 53 0.90 -0.45 -2.67
N LEU A 54 1.82 0.46 -2.35
CA LEU A 54 1.81 1.84 -2.85
C LEU A 54 2.05 1.91 -4.36
N ARG A 55 2.91 1.04 -4.91
CA ARG A 55 3.07 0.93 -6.36
C ARG A 55 1.81 0.41 -7.04
N ALA A 56 1.16 -0.60 -6.46
CA ALA A 56 -0.11 -1.09 -6.97
C ALA A 56 -1.19 0.01 -6.97
N ALA A 57 -1.30 0.78 -5.90
CA ALA A 57 -2.23 1.91 -5.82
C ALA A 57 -1.95 2.98 -6.90
N LYS A 58 -0.68 3.29 -7.16
CA LYS A 58 -0.33 4.22 -8.24
C LYS A 58 -0.75 3.71 -9.62
N GLU A 59 -0.57 2.42 -9.89
CA GLU A 59 -1.01 1.83 -11.16
C GLU A 59 -2.55 1.81 -11.26
N HIS A 60 -3.26 1.56 -10.15
CA HIS A 60 -4.71 1.68 -10.07
C HIS A 60 -5.20 3.09 -10.45
N ASP A 61 -4.64 4.14 -9.82
CA ASP A 61 -5.02 5.54 -10.13
C ASP A 61 -4.77 5.89 -11.61
N LEU A 62 -3.73 5.31 -12.22
CA LEU A 62 -3.45 5.50 -13.64
C LEU A 62 -4.46 4.77 -14.51
N ALA A 63 -4.85 3.55 -14.15
CA ALA A 63 -5.84 2.77 -14.88
C ALA A 63 -7.20 3.49 -14.90
N GLU A 64 -7.71 3.92 -13.74
CA GLU A 64 -8.95 4.72 -13.63
C GLU A 64 -8.89 5.95 -14.55
N LYS A 65 -7.78 6.70 -14.50
CA LYS A 65 -7.59 7.89 -15.35
C LYS A 65 -7.63 7.59 -16.85
N PHE A 66 -7.25 6.39 -17.29
CA PHE A 66 -7.36 5.98 -18.69
C PHE A 66 -8.76 5.49 -19.04
N GLU A 67 -9.45 4.80 -18.11
CA GLU A 67 -10.87 4.41 -18.28
C GLU A 67 -11.77 5.63 -18.40
N ASP A 68 -11.59 6.64 -17.54
CA ASP A 68 -12.32 7.91 -17.58
C ASP A 68 -12.16 8.64 -18.93
N LYS A 69 -11.08 8.34 -19.66
CA LYS A 69 -10.79 8.89 -20.99
C LYS A 69 -11.23 7.98 -22.15
N GLY A 70 -11.78 6.80 -21.85
CA GLY A 70 -12.15 5.78 -22.82
C GLY A 70 -10.97 4.99 -23.42
N ASP A 71 -9.75 5.13 -22.88
CA ASP A 71 -8.56 4.40 -23.34
C ASP A 71 -8.41 3.06 -22.60
N VAL A 72 -9.31 2.13 -22.92
CA VAL A 72 -9.40 0.81 -22.28
C VAL A 72 -8.10 0.01 -22.44
N SER A 73 -7.42 0.13 -23.57
CA SER A 73 -6.17 -0.60 -23.82
C SER A 73 -5.07 -0.19 -22.83
N ARG A 74 -4.89 1.13 -22.60
CA ARG A 74 -3.91 1.59 -21.61
C ARG A 74 -4.36 1.34 -20.18
N ALA A 75 -5.66 1.44 -19.90
CA ALA A 75 -6.20 1.07 -18.59
C ALA A 75 -5.83 -0.37 -18.22
N ASN A 76 -6.08 -1.33 -19.14
CA ASN A 76 -5.76 -2.74 -18.95
C ASN A 76 -4.27 -2.97 -18.66
N LEU A 77 -3.37 -2.27 -19.36
CA LEU A 77 -1.92 -2.35 -19.09
C LEU A 77 -1.59 -1.94 -17.65
N HIS A 78 -2.25 -0.91 -17.12
CA HIS A 78 -2.07 -0.46 -15.74
C HIS A 78 -2.71 -1.42 -14.73
N TRP A 79 -3.87 -2.01 -15.05
CA TRP A 79 -4.47 -3.07 -14.24
C TRP A 79 -3.55 -4.28 -14.07
N GLU A 80 -2.96 -4.78 -15.16
CA GLU A 80 -1.99 -5.88 -15.09
C GLU A 80 -0.75 -5.53 -14.24
N LYS A 81 -0.27 -4.28 -14.31
CA LYS A 81 0.86 -3.83 -13.48
C LYS A 81 0.48 -3.76 -12.01
N ALA A 82 -0.71 -3.25 -11.69
CA ALA A 82 -1.24 -3.23 -10.32
C ALA A 82 -1.28 -4.66 -9.74
N GLU A 83 -1.82 -5.62 -10.51
CA GLU A 83 -1.86 -7.02 -10.13
C GLU A 83 -0.46 -7.60 -9.88
N LYS A 84 0.50 -7.37 -10.80
CA LYS A 84 1.90 -7.81 -10.63
C LYS A 84 2.52 -7.28 -9.33
N TRP A 85 2.22 -6.04 -8.94
CA TRP A 85 2.67 -5.49 -7.65
C TRP A 85 1.97 -6.12 -6.45
N LEU A 86 0.67 -6.42 -6.56
CA LEU A 86 -0.07 -7.11 -5.51
C LEU A 86 0.41 -8.55 -5.30
N VAL A 87 0.74 -9.28 -6.37
CA VAL A 87 1.37 -10.60 -6.27
C VAL A 87 2.66 -10.52 -5.44
N LYS A 88 3.53 -9.53 -5.72
CA LYS A 88 4.75 -9.31 -4.93
C LYS A 88 4.47 -8.94 -3.48
N HIS A 89 3.45 -8.13 -3.23
CA HIS A 89 2.98 -7.78 -1.89
C HIS A 89 2.58 -9.05 -1.11
N PHE A 90 1.72 -9.89 -1.67
CA PHE A 90 1.26 -11.10 -1.00
C PHE A 90 2.36 -12.17 -0.87
N ALA A 91 3.27 -12.27 -1.85
CA ALA A 91 4.44 -13.14 -1.74
C ALA A 91 5.35 -12.72 -0.57
N ALA A 92 5.59 -11.41 -0.40
CA ALA A 92 6.38 -10.90 0.71
C ALA A 92 5.71 -11.16 2.07
N LEU A 93 4.37 -11.12 2.14
CA LEU A 93 3.62 -11.49 3.34
C LEU A 93 3.70 -12.97 3.71
N ARG A 94 4.14 -13.86 2.81
CA ARG A 94 4.33 -15.29 3.10
C ARG A 94 5.72 -15.61 3.68
N LEU A 95 6.65 -14.67 3.66
CA LEU A 95 8.00 -14.80 4.22
C LEU A 95 8.02 -14.51 5.74
N LYS A 96 6.95 -14.87 6.47
CA LYS A 96 6.80 -14.56 7.90
C LYS A 96 7.72 -15.40 8.77
#